data_AF-A0A209D2J0-F1
#
_entry.id   AF-A0A209D2J0-F1
#
_cell.length_a   1.000
_cell.length_b   1.000
_cell.length_c   1.000
_cell.angle_alpha   90.00
_cell.angle_beta   90.00
_cell.angle_gamma   90.00
#
_symmetry.space_group_name_H-M   'P 1'
#
loop_
_entity.id
_entity.type
_entity.pdbx_description
1 polymer ?
#
loop_
_entity_poly.entity_id
_entity_poly.type
_entity_poly.pdbx_seq_one_letter_code
_entity_poly.pdbx_strand_id
1 'polypeptide(L)'
;MTLRRFAYQSAGERAPMSITPRGMSIQEAYSLYRSEKMIVNRNYQRKLVWGVDEKVHLIDSILKGFPIPLFLLAETVDGNFEIIDGMQRMDAIFGFIEHKYAIPRSSKREFFDLQEFSRARQFSEAGAFERAPEDVDLISATECADLLDYQLAVTIFDSKEETQVTEVFRRINSGGRQLSAQEKRQAGVVSDFVKMVRRLASDFRYDGSPDILPLTKMPVVSIDSARERLGYGIAAEETFWCSLGVLNPRQLQQSEDEQLLSDICISVVRGNTFSVSSDVLDKYFDLTTPESNSLNIDLNAYGTDSLSTDVKDVLGAMKTMVESERPGVSGAFRSHVSTSSFTSAKTPFYAVFMAFYDLMIRQQKQLVAPKAAFSAIRKISAKLTPSRNTTTEQQRQENIDIARGLLEKHFASAPRPSLSHGPAMEIEFPNIIRRAPIESARYEFKQGIASLDGKRAINRRFLEKLPKIISAIANVGPEADGYIVFGVADTEMDADRIQQIDSVVPLRMGSQLLVGVDRECRSLGIKLSEYARRILQAIQGSPLSEPLKGAVLANVDTISYSGRSYVIIRVPQQAELSSYNDDYYVRNGEDLRKMTTSEALATSKRFAK
;
A
#
# COMPACT_ATOMS: atom_id res chain seq x y z
N MET A 1 43.89 -33.92 14.91
CA MET A 1 44.00 -32.60 14.25
C MET A 1 44.01 -32.87 12.75
N THR A 2 42.84 -32.88 12.13
CA THR A 2 42.68 -33.28 10.72
C THR A 2 41.67 -32.32 10.10
N LEU A 3 42.17 -31.34 9.34
CA LEU A 3 41.38 -30.37 8.58
C LEU A 3 40.65 -31.08 7.44
N ARG A 4 39.32 -31.19 7.52
CA ARG A 4 38.48 -31.55 6.38
C ARG A 4 38.35 -30.35 5.46
N ARG A 5 38.91 -30.45 4.25
CA ARG A 5 38.65 -29.54 3.13
C ARG A 5 37.17 -29.61 2.78
N PHE A 6 36.46 -28.48 2.87
CA PHE A 6 35.15 -28.32 2.24
C PHE A 6 35.36 -28.21 0.73
N ALA A 7 34.80 -29.15 -0.02
CA ALA A 7 34.78 -29.11 -1.47
C ALA A 7 33.77 -28.03 -1.91
N TYR A 8 34.25 -27.03 -2.63
CA TYR A 8 33.39 -26.12 -3.40
C TYR A 8 32.75 -26.92 -4.53
N GLN A 9 31.43 -27.13 -4.48
CA GLN A 9 30.67 -27.50 -5.66
C GLN A 9 30.66 -26.29 -6.60
N SER A 10 31.17 -26.48 -7.81
CA SER A 10 31.15 -25.50 -8.90
C SER A 10 29.70 -25.21 -9.30
N ALA A 11 29.18 -24.05 -8.90
CA ALA A 11 28.04 -23.46 -9.58
C ALA A 11 28.42 -23.22 -11.04
N GLY A 12 27.56 -23.58 -11.99
CA GLY A 12 27.79 -23.44 -13.42
C GLY A 12 28.29 -22.04 -13.80
N GLU A 13 29.10 -21.97 -14.86
CA GLU A 13 29.68 -20.73 -15.40
C GLU A 13 28.59 -19.67 -15.60
N ARG A 14 28.49 -18.73 -14.65
CA ARG A 14 27.70 -17.50 -14.80
C ARG A 14 28.56 -16.50 -15.56
N ALA A 15 28.01 -15.93 -16.64
CA ALA A 15 28.67 -14.86 -17.36
C ALA A 15 29.03 -13.70 -16.39
N PRO A 16 30.24 -13.12 -16.48
CA PRO A 16 30.64 -12.02 -15.61
C PRO A 16 29.75 -10.80 -15.88
N MET A 17 29.14 -10.25 -14.82
CA MET A 17 28.40 -8.99 -14.91
C MET A 17 29.34 -7.85 -15.31
N SER A 18 28.93 -7.05 -16.30
CA SER A 18 29.62 -5.80 -16.61
C SER A 18 29.32 -4.78 -15.52
N ILE A 19 30.37 -4.21 -14.93
CA ILE A 19 30.30 -3.24 -13.85
C ILE A 19 30.96 -1.96 -14.34
N THR A 20 30.21 -0.85 -14.33
CA THR A 20 30.70 0.46 -14.75
C THR A 20 30.66 1.45 -13.57
N PRO A 21 31.79 1.68 -12.89
CA PRO A 21 31.91 2.78 -11.93
C PRO A 21 31.97 4.13 -12.66
N ARG A 22 31.23 5.12 -12.19
CA ARG A 22 31.30 6.50 -12.68
C ARG A 22 30.92 7.52 -11.62
N GLY A 23 31.37 8.76 -11.82
CA GLY A 23 30.81 9.92 -11.14
C GLY A 23 29.47 10.31 -11.75
N MET A 24 28.52 10.70 -10.90
CA MET A 24 27.24 11.29 -11.29
C MET A 24 27.00 12.53 -10.44
N SER A 25 26.85 13.70 -11.06
CA SER A 25 26.52 14.91 -10.29
C SER A 25 25.11 14.82 -9.70
N ILE A 26 24.86 15.54 -8.60
CA ILE A 26 23.50 15.64 -8.04
C ILE A 26 22.53 16.24 -9.07
N GLN A 27 22.98 17.17 -9.93
CA GLN A 27 22.16 17.69 -11.03
C GLN A 27 21.72 16.61 -12.02
N GLU A 28 22.63 15.73 -12.43
CA GLU A 28 22.32 14.61 -13.33
C GLU A 28 21.35 13.64 -12.65
N ALA A 29 21.63 13.27 -11.39
CA ALA A 29 20.79 12.39 -10.60
C ALA A 29 19.35 12.94 -10.45
N TYR A 30 19.21 14.25 -10.17
CA TYR A 30 17.91 14.92 -10.07
C TYR A 30 17.15 14.90 -11.40
N SER A 31 17.86 14.95 -12.54
CA SER A 31 17.24 14.87 -13.87
C SER A 31 16.64 13.50 -14.13
N LEU A 32 17.37 12.44 -13.79
CA LEU A 32 16.88 11.06 -13.87
C LEU A 32 15.71 10.82 -12.91
N TYR A 33 15.76 11.41 -11.71
CA TYR A 33 14.67 11.38 -10.75
C TYR A 33 13.39 12.01 -11.33
N ARG A 34 13.44 13.26 -11.80
CA ARG A 34 12.25 13.97 -12.30
C ARG A 34 11.73 13.47 -13.64
N SER A 35 12.57 12.80 -14.43
CA SER A 35 12.15 12.08 -15.65
C SER A 35 11.64 10.66 -15.39
N GLU A 36 11.50 10.28 -14.10
CA GLU A 36 11.02 8.97 -13.66
C GLU A 36 11.87 7.80 -14.19
N LYS A 37 13.15 8.07 -14.51
CA LYS A 37 14.12 7.08 -14.96
C LYS A 37 14.77 6.29 -13.83
N MET A 38 14.68 6.77 -12.60
CA MET A 38 15.10 6.03 -11.41
C MET A 38 13.92 5.23 -10.84
N ILE A 39 14.03 3.90 -10.81
CA ILE A 39 12.96 3.01 -10.36
C ILE A 39 13.38 2.24 -9.09
N VAL A 40 12.39 1.83 -8.31
CA VAL A 40 12.54 1.08 -7.06
C VAL A 40 11.74 -0.20 -7.16
N ASN A 41 12.37 -1.33 -6.84
CA ASN A 41 11.72 -2.64 -6.76
C ASN A 41 11.35 -2.98 -5.31
N ARG A 42 10.08 -2.86 -4.99
CA ARG A 42 9.48 -3.07 -3.66
C ARG A 42 9.52 -4.53 -3.20
N ASN A 43 9.86 -5.48 -4.07
CA ASN A 43 10.01 -6.88 -3.66
C ASN A 43 11.15 -7.09 -2.68
N TYR A 44 12.17 -6.24 -2.70
CA TYR A 44 13.31 -6.34 -1.79
C TYR A 44 13.77 -5.00 -1.23
N GLN A 45 13.41 -3.86 -1.84
CA GLN A 45 13.67 -2.54 -1.26
C GLN A 45 12.64 -2.18 -0.18
N ARG A 46 13.14 -1.54 0.88
CA ARG A 46 12.32 -0.99 1.96
C ARG A 46 11.54 0.24 1.51
N LYS A 47 10.53 0.62 2.29
CA LYS A 47 9.96 1.98 2.24
C LYS A 47 10.98 3.02 2.71
N LEU A 48 10.69 4.30 2.52
CA LEU A 48 11.48 5.36 3.11
C LEU A 48 11.33 5.33 4.64
N VAL A 49 12.46 5.28 5.36
CA VAL A 49 12.50 5.10 6.83
C VAL A 49 13.46 6.07 7.53
N TRP A 50 14.23 6.85 6.78
CA TRP A 50 15.11 7.86 7.36
C TRP A 50 14.29 9.01 7.93
N GLY A 51 14.46 9.25 9.23
CA GLY A 51 13.97 10.46 9.90
C GLY A 51 14.73 11.71 9.45
N VAL A 52 14.20 12.89 9.78
CA VAL A 52 14.78 14.19 9.37
C VAL A 52 16.26 14.30 9.75
N ASP A 53 16.65 13.88 10.95
CA ASP A 53 18.02 13.99 11.44
C ASP A 53 19.02 13.21 10.57
N GLU A 54 18.66 11.99 10.14
CA GLU A 54 19.51 11.18 9.24
C GLU A 54 19.69 11.87 7.88
N LYS A 55 18.61 12.49 7.36
CA LYS A 55 18.66 13.24 6.10
C LYS A 55 19.52 14.49 6.22
N VAL A 56 19.35 15.25 7.31
CA VAL A 56 20.16 16.44 7.62
C VAL A 56 21.64 16.08 7.71
N HIS A 57 22.00 14.99 8.38
CA HIS A 57 23.39 14.54 8.46
C HIS A 57 24.01 14.20 7.11
N LEU A 58 23.22 13.64 6.18
CA LEU A 58 23.69 13.41 4.82
C LEU A 58 23.96 14.73 4.08
N ILE A 59 23.03 15.68 4.14
CA ILE A 59 23.20 17.00 3.50
C ILE A 59 24.42 17.73 4.09
N ASP A 60 24.59 17.71 5.41
CA ASP A 60 25.76 18.29 6.08
C ASP A 60 27.07 17.63 5.60
N SER A 61 27.08 16.32 5.41
CA SER A 61 28.24 15.60 4.87
C SER A 61 28.58 16.03 3.45
N ILE A 62 27.56 16.21 2.59
CA ILE A 62 27.72 16.64 1.20
C ILE A 62 28.25 18.08 1.15
N LEU A 63 27.66 19.00 1.92
CA LEU A 63 28.10 20.42 1.98
C LEU A 63 29.52 20.58 2.51
N LYS A 64 29.99 19.65 3.37
CA LYS A 64 31.38 19.61 3.85
C LYS A 64 32.34 18.89 2.90
N GLY A 65 31.86 18.35 1.78
CA GLY A 65 32.67 17.58 0.83
C GLY A 65 33.14 16.24 1.37
N PHE A 66 32.50 15.69 2.41
CA PHE A 66 32.86 14.38 2.93
C PHE A 66 32.43 13.25 1.98
N PRO A 67 33.20 12.16 1.88
CA PRO A 67 32.82 11.02 1.07
C PRO A 67 31.61 10.32 1.69
N ILE A 68 30.53 10.19 0.91
CA ILE A 68 29.38 9.35 1.27
C ILE A 68 29.53 7.96 0.65
N PRO A 69 28.83 6.93 1.16
CA PRO A 69 28.92 5.59 0.57
C PRO A 69 28.55 5.61 -0.93
N LEU A 70 29.02 4.63 -1.70
CA LEU A 70 28.68 4.55 -3.11
C LEU A 70 27.19 4.22 -3.33
N PHE A 71 26.67 4.50 -4.53
CA PHE A 71 25.34 4.14 -4.98
C PHE A 71 25.43 2.99 -5.98
N LEU A 72 24.45 2.09 -5.92
CA LEU A 72 24.40 0.92 -6.78
C LEU A 72 23.12 0.96 -7.60
N LEU A 73 23.27 0.95 -8.92
CA LEU A 73 22.17 0.99 -9.86
C LEU A 73 22.26 -0.21 -10.81
N ALA A 74 21.13 -0.77 -11.22
CA ALA A 74 21.06 -1.71 -12.34
C ALA A 74 20.36 -1.04 -13.52
N GLU A 75 20.97 -1.08 -14.70
CA GLU A 75 20.33 -0.58 -15.92
C GLU A 75 19.35 -1.64 -16.43
N THR A 76 18.11 -1.24 -16.67
CA THR A 76 17.07 -2.13 -17.21
C THR A 76 17.07 -2.10 -18.74
N VAL A 77 16.42 -3.10 -19.34
CA VAL A 77 16.25 -3.19 -20.80
C VAL A 77 15.55 -1.96 -21.40
N ASP A 78 14.69 -1.30 -20.60
CA ASP A 78 13.95 -0.08 -21.00
C ASP A 78 14.77 1.21 -20.82
N GLY A 79 16.05 1.11 -20.46
CA GLY A 79 16.92 2.24 -20.19
C GLY A 79 16.50 3.04 -18.96
N ASN A 80 16.00 2.35 -17.93
CA ASN A 80 15.78 2.91 -16.60
C ASN A 80 16.88 2.41 -15.66
N PHE A 81 17.03 3.05 -14.50
CA PHE A 81 17.99 2.69 -13.47
C PHE A 81 17.27 2.20 -12.21
N GLU A 82 17.33 0.90 -11.95
CA GLU A 82 16.83 0.28 -10.72
C GLU A 82 17.81 0.54 -9.57
N ILE A 83 17.32 1.11 -8.48
CA ILE A 83 18.15 1.44 -7.32
C ILE A 83 18.35 0.19 -6.45
N ILE A 84 19.60 -0.25 -6.33
CA ILE A 84 19.99 -1.43 -5.53
C ILE A 84 20.47 -0.99 -4.15
N ASP A 85 21.20 0.11 -4.07
CA ASP A 85 21.56 0.75 -2.81
C ASP A 85 21.62 2.27 -2.95
N GLY A 86 21.28 2.96 -1.86
CA GLY A 86 21.30 4.42 -1.78
C GLY A 86 19.94 5.09 -1.97
N MET A 87 18.84 4.34 -2.02
CA MET A 87 17.48 4.89 -2.16
C MET A 87 17.15 5.99 -1.12
N GLN A 88 17.44 5.74 0.17
CA GLN A 88 17.19 6.74 1.24
C GLN A 88 18.06 7.99 1.08
N ARG A 89 19.28 7.82 0.56
CA ARG A 89 20.23 8.91 0.35
C ARG A 89 19.82 9.78 -0.83
N MET A 90 19.34 9.18 -1.91
CA MET A 90 18.73 9.89 -3.03
C MET A 90 17.47 10.66 -2.58
N ASP A 91 16.57 10.01 -1.83
CA ASP A 91 15.38 10.68 -1.28
C ASP A 91 15.74 11.86 -0.36
N ALA A 92 16.77 11.72 0.47
CA ALA A 92 17.25 12.82 1.31
C ALA A 92 17.74 14.00 0.46
N ILE A 93 18.59 13.75 -0.54
CA ILE A 93 19.13 14.81 -1.42
C ILE A 93 18.00 15.52 -2.18
N PHE A 94 17.13 14.77 -2.85
CA PHE A 94 16.07 15.35 -3.66
C PHE A 94 14.99 16.00 -2.80
N GLY A 95 14.67 15.40 -1.64
CA GLY A 95 13.74 15.98 -0.68
C GLY A 95 14.19 17.33 -0.12
N PHE A 96 15.51 17.55 0.05
CA PHE A 96 16.02 18.87 0.45
C PHE A 96 15.84 19.92 -0.65
N ILE A 97 16.18 19.56 -1.90
CA ILE A 97 15.99 20.42 -3.09
C ILE A 97 14.49 20.76 -3.27
N GLU A 98 13.59 19.81 -2.98
CA GLU A 98 12.14 19.98 -3.10
C GLU A 98 11.46 20.47 -1.81
N HIS A 99 12.22 21.07 -0.89
CA HIS A 99 11.71 21.71 0.32
C HIS A 99 10.92 20.80 1.27
N LYS A 100 11.16 19.49 1.26
CA LYS A 100 10.51 18.53 2.18
C LYS A 100 10.99 18.69 3.63
N TYR A 101 12.21 19.18 3.81
CA TYR A 101 12.79 19.49 5.12
C TYR A 101 13.86 20.56 4.97
N ALA A 102 14.25 21.16 6.08
CA ALA A 102 15.31 22.16 6.17
C ALA A 102 16.47 21.62 7.03
N ILE A 103 17.67 22.16 6.82
CA ILE A 103 18.81 21.89 7.69
C ILE A 103 18.83 22.88 8.86
N PRO A 104 19.06 22.43 10.09
CA PRO A 104 19.23 23.31 11.24
C PRO A 104 20.62 23.96 11.18
N ARG A 105 20.66 25.29 11.16
CA ARG A 105 21.91 26.05 11.28
C ARG A 105 21.75 27.12 12.36
N SER A 106 22.44 26.94 13.48
CA SER A 106 22.25 27.76 14.68
C SER A 106 20.78 27.77 15.13
N SER A 107 20.15 28.94 15.29
CA SER A 107 18.73 29.09 15.66
C SER A 107 17.78 29.13 14.45
N LYS A 108 18.27 28.85 13.24
CA LYS A 108 17.53 28.98 11.98
C LYS A 108 17.38 27.64 11.26
N ARG A 109 16.44 27.59 10.32
CA ARG A 109 16.18 26.46 9.43
C ARG A 109 16.38 26.92 8.00
N GLU A 110 17.38 26.38 7.33
CA GLU A 110 17.75 26.78 5.98
C GLU A 110 17.24 25.76 4.95
N PHE A 111 16.60 26.26 3.91
CA PHE A 111 16.13 25.50 2.75
C PHE A 111 17.07 25.68 1.55
N PHE A 112 16.91 24.86 0.52
CA PHE A 112 17.61 25.02 -0.75
C PHE A 112 17.11 26.27 -1.50
N ASP A 113 17.99 27.03 -2.15
CA ASP A 113 17.55 28.14 -3.01
C ASP A 113 17.18 27.65 -4.42
N LEU A 114 15.88 27.60 -4.73
CA LEU A 114 15.38 27.21 -6.06
C LEU A 114 15.84 28.15 -7.18
N GLN A 115 16.24 29.40 -6.90
CA GLN A 115 16.76 30.30 -7.92
C GLN A 115 18.09 29.81 -8.51
N GLU A 116 18.86 29.09 -7.72
CA GLU A 116 20.16 28.53 -8.08
C GLU A 116 20.05 27.22 -8.88
N PHE A 117 18.84 26.66 -9.02
CA PHE A 117 18.60 25.46 -9.83
C PHE A 117 17.35 25.58 -10.72
N SER A 118 17.57 26.09 -11.93
CA SER A 118 16.52 26.35 -12.93
C SER A 118 15.57 25.16 -13.17
N ARG A 119 16.09 23.93 -13.19
CA ARG A 119 15.29 22.71 -13.39
C ARG A 119 14.32 22.48 -12.22
N ALA A 120 14.78 22.54 -10.97
CA ALA A 120 13.90 22.38 -9.81
C ALA A 120 12.87 23.52 -9.74
N ARG A 121 13.27 24.76 -10.07
CA ARG A 121 12.36 25.90 -10.15
C ARG A 121 11.21 25.66 -11.13
N GLN A 122 11.51 25.22 -12.35
CA GLN A 122 10.49 24.93 -13.38
C GLN A 122 9.50 23.86 -12.91
N PHE A 123 9.99 22.80 -12.26
CA PHE A 123 9.12 21.76 -11.71
C PHE A 123 8.24 22.28 -10.57
N SER A 124 8.77 23.16 -9.73
CA SER A 124 7.98 23.82 -8.68
C SER A 124 6.91 24.74 -9.27
N GLU A 125 7.24 25.54 -10.29
CA GLU A 125 6.28 26.41 -11.01
C GLU A 125 5.17 25.62 -11.70
N ALA A 126 5.49 24.42 -12.18
CA ALA A 126 4.51 23.48 -12.72
C ALA A 126 3.68 22.77 -11.64
N GLY A 127 3.83 23.13 -10.36
CA GLY A 127 3.05 22.58 -9.25
C GLY A 127 3.43 21.16 -8.84
N ALA A 128 4.60 20.68 -9.27
CA ALA A 128 4.96 19.29 -9.07
C ALA A 128 5.58 18.98 -7.68
N PHE A 129 5.85 20.01 -6.86
CA PHE A 129 6.07 19.91 -5.42
C PHE A 129 5.82 21.28 -4.75
N GLU A 130 5.49 21.25 -3.45
CA GLU A 130 5.19 22.45 -2.65
C GLU A 130 6.46 23.25 -2.32
N ARG A 131 6.36 24.58 -2.36
CA ARG A 131 7.44 25.46 -1.92
C ARG A 131 7.42 25.62 -0.40
N ALA A 132 8.59 25.91 0.18
CA ALA A 132 8.67 26.43 1.52
C ALA A 132 7.89 27.76 1.63
N PRO A 133 7.40 28.13 2.83
CA PRO A 133 6.73 29.41 3.05
C PRO A 133 7.54 30.61 2.55
N GLU A 134 6.85 31.71 2.24
CA GLU A 134 7.50 33.01 2.03
C GLU A 134 8.18 33.41 3.36
N ASP A 135 9.40 33.97 3.29
CA ASP A 135 10.27 34.31 4.44
C ASP A 135 10.96 33.13 5.16
N VAL A 136 11.51 32.17 4.41
CA VAL A 136 12.44 31.17 4.96
C VAL A 136 13.90 31.54 4.75
N ASP A 137 14.77 31.13 5.67
CA ASP A 137 16.22 31.20 5.44
C ASP A 137 16.62 30.18 4.36
N LEU A 138 17.57 30.56 3.51
CA LEU A 138 18.09 29.74 2.42
C LEU A 138 19.59 29.52 2.63
N ILE A 139 20.10 28.37 2.18
CA ILE A 139 21.54 28.18 2.05
C ILE A 139 22.11 29.14 1.01
N SER A 140 23.41 29.46 1.10
CA SER A 140 24.03 30.39 0.17
C SER A 140 24.12 29.82 -1.26
N ALA A 141 24.22 30.70 -2.27
CA ALA A 141 24.41 30.29 -3.66
C ALA A 141 25.65 29.39 -3.87
N THR A 142 26.72 29.64 -3.11
CA THR A 142 27.93 28.80 -3.12
C THR A 142 27.62 27.39 -2.61
N GLU A 143 26.89 27.27 -1.51
CA GLU A 143 26.48 25.96 -0.97
C GLU A 143 25.52 25.22 -1.90
N CYS A 144 24.61 25.94 -2.57
CA CYS A 144 23.78 25.37 -3.63
C CYS A 144 24.64 24.79 -4.76
N ALA A 145 25.64 25.55 -5.24
CA ALA A 145 26.55 25.08 -6.28
C ALA A 145 27.35 23.85 -5.83
N ASP A 146 27.94 23.89 -4.63
CA ASP A 146 28.71 22.79 -4.06
C ASP A 146 27.87 21.51 -3.91
N LEU A 147 26.62 21.64 -3.45
CA LEU A 147 25.67 20.53 -3.38
C LEU A 147 25.40 19.96 -4.77
N LEU A 148 25.06 20.81 -5.74
CA LEU A 148 24.67 20.37 -7.09
C LEU A 148 25.83 19.71 -7.85
N ASP A 149 27.05 20.20 -7.66
CA ASP A 149 28.27 19.73 -8.34
C ASP A 149 28.90 18.51 -7.67
N TYR A 150 28.49 18.18 -6.43
CA TYR A 150 28.96 17.00 -5.71
C TYR A 150 28.82 15.73 -6.56
N GLN A 151 29.92 15.01 -6.70
CA GLN A 151 29.99 13.78 -7.50
C GLN A 151 29.64 12.57 -6.66
N LEU A 152 28.44 12.01 -6.89
CA LEU A 152 28.04 10.73 -6.33
C LEU A 152 28.89 9.62 -6.97
N ALA A 153 29.52 8.79 -6.15
CA ALA A 153 30.18 7.58 -6.61
C ALA A 153 29.10 6.54 -6.96
N VAL A 154 28.88 6.28 -8.24
CA VAL A 154 27.84 5.35 -8.72
C VAL A 154 28.50 4.16 -9.41
N THR A 155 28.01 2.96 -9.12
CA THR A 155 28.34 1.76 -9.87
C THR A 155 27.08 1.24 -10.54
N ILE A 156 27.15 1.09 -11.87
CA ILE A 156 26.03 0.60 -12.69
C ILE A 156 26.32 -0.83 -13.13
N PHE A 157 25.34 -1.72 -12.88
CA PHE A 157 25.33 -3.09 -13.37
C PHE A 157 24.52 -3.18 -14.66
N ASP A 158 25.09 -3.77 -15.71
CA ASP A 158 24.32 -4.23 -16.87
C ASP A 158 23.71 -5.58 -16.50
N SER A 159 22.43 -5.58 -16.10
CA SER A 159 21.76 -6.81 -15.70
C SER A 159 20.51 -7.04 -16.51
N LYS A 160 20.55 -8.09 -17.33
CA LYS A 160 19.40 -8.62 -18.06
C LYS A 160 18.57 -9.60 -17.22
N GLU A 161 19.03 -9.93 -15.99
CA GLU A 161 18.43 -10.95 -15.12
C GLU A 161 18.21 -10.46 -13.69
N GLU A 162 16.95 -10.35 -13.27
CA GLU A 162 16.51 -9.90 -11.94
C GLU A 162 17.11 -10.70 -10.76
N THR A 163 17.42 -11.98 -10.98
CA THR A 163 18.01 -12.86 -9.95
C THR A 163 19.41 -12.41 -9.54
N GLN A 164 20.19 -11.84 -10.46
CA GLN A 164 21.54 -11.36 -10.18
C GLN A 164 21.52 -10.07 -9.36
N VAL A 165 20.60 -9.17 -9.70
CA VAL A 165 20.33 -7.93 -8.98
C VAL A 165 19.96 -8.22 -7.51
N THR A 166 19.07 -9.19 -7.30
CA THR A 166 18.62 -9.61 -5.96
C THR A 166 19.77 -10.17 -5.11
N GLU A 167 20.68 -10.93 -5.71
CA GLU A 167 21.85 -11.50 -5.00
C GLU A 167 22.87 -10.42 -4.62
N VAL A 168 23.10 -9.42 -5.48
CA VAL A 168 23.92 -8.24 -5.17
C VAL A 168 23.32 -7.50 -3.97
N PHE A 169 22.02 -7.20 -4.02
CA PHE A 169 21.30 -6.56 -2.91
C PHE A 169 21.50 -7.30 -1.58
N ARG A 170 21.33 -8.63 -1.59
CA ARG A 170 21.49 -9.49 -0.40
C ARG A 170 22.88 -9.39 0.20
N ARG A 171 23.93 -9.43 -0.62
CA ARG A 171 25.32 -9.40 -0.15
C ARG A 171 25.68 -8.09 0.52
N ILE A 172 25.26 -6.96 -0.06
CA ILE A 172 25.60 -5.64 0.46
C ILE A 172 24.84 -5.34 1.75
N ASN A 173 23.53 -5.63 1.78
CA ASN A 173 22.71 -5.32 2.95
C ASN A 173 22.92 -6.28 4.13
N SER A 174 23.65 -7.38 3.92
CA SER A 174 24.06 -8.28 5.01
C SER A 174 25.09 -7.65 5.97
N GLY A 175 25.80 -6.58 5.56
CA GLY A 175 26.87 -5.94 6.34
C GLY A 175 26.57 -4.55 6.95
N GLY A 176 25.43 -3.92 6.64
CA GLY A 176 25.08 -2.54 7.05
C GLY A 176 24.12 -2.42 8.25
N ARG A 177 23.38 -1.29 8.37
CA ARG A 177 22.36 -1.03 9.42
C ARG A 177 21.47 -2.28 9.57
N GLN A 178 21.47 -2.86 10.77
CA GLN A 178 20.96 -4.21 10.99
C GLN A 178 19.54 -4.38 10.45
N LEU A 179 19.37 -5.28 9.47
CA LEU A 179 18.07 -5.80 9.07
C LEU A 179 17.31 -6.28 10.31
N SER A 180 16.01 -6.00 10.39
CA SER A 180 15.14 -6.60 11.39
C SER A 180 15.15 -8.13 11.24
N ALA A 181 14.69 -8.85 12.26
CA ALA A 181 14.62 -10.31 12.20
C ALA A 181 13.81 -10.79 10.99
N GLN A 182 12.67 -10.14 10.71
CA GLN A 182 11.81 -10.51 9.59
C GLN A 182 12.44 -10.19 8.22
N GLU A 183 13.14 -9.07 8.10
CA GLU A 183 13.82 -8.73 6.84
C GLU A 183 14.99 -9.66 6.56
N LYS A 184 15.72 -10.12 7.59
CA LYS A 184 16.75 -11.14 7.44
C LYS A 184 16.18 -12.45 6.90
N ARG A 185 15.02 -12.87 7.42
CA ARG A 185 14.34 -14.10 6.96
C ARG A 185 13.99 -14.04 5.48
N GLN A 186 13.52 -12.90 5.00
CA GLN A 186 13.04 -12.78 3.62
C GLN A 186 14.15 -12.43 2.61
N ALA A 187 15.34 -12.05 3.08
CA ALA A 187 16.42 -11.59 2.21
C ALA A 187 16.88 -12.72 1.27
N GLY A 188 16.59 -12.57 -0.02
CA GLY A 188 16.96 -13.54 -1.06
C GLY A 188 16.09 -14.80 -1.10
N VAL A 189 14.98 -14.84 -0.35
CA VAL A 189 14.04 -15.96 -0.38
C VAL A 189 12.92 -15.66 -1.37
N VAL A 190 12.82 -16.50 -2.40
CA VAL A 190 11.75 -16.43 -3.41
C VAL A 190 10.88 -17.67 -3.28
N SER A 191 9.75 -17.54 -2.59
CA SER A 191 8.72 -18.58 -2.49
C SER A 191 7.33 -17.97 -2.54
N ASP A 192 6.33 -18.77 -2.89
CA ASP A 192 4.94 -18.31 -2.96
C ASP A 192 4.43 -17.84 -1.60
N PHE A 193 4.86 -18.51 -0.51
CA PHE A 193 4.59 -18.06 0.85
C PHE A 193 5.14 -16.66 1.14
N VAL A 194 6.40 -16.38 0.82
CA VAL A 194 7.01 -15.06 1.07
C VAL A 194 6.34 -13.97 0.24
N LYS A 195 6.06 -14.26 -1.04
CA LYS A 195 5.33 -13.33 -1.93
C LYS A 195 3.94 -13.02 -1.39
N MET A 196 3.22 -14.05 -0.93
CA MET A 196 1.89 -13.92 -0.34
C MET A 196 1.90 -13.05 0.93
N VAL A 197 2.81 -13.33 1.87
CA VAL A 197 2.93 -12.55 3.12
C VAL A 197 3.27 -11.09 2.83
N ARG A 198 4.16 -10.81 1.88
CA ARG A 198 4.49 -9.44 1.46
C ARG A 198 3.28 -8.72 0.88
N ARG A 199 2.51 -9.37 0.00
CA ARG A 199 1.27 -8.82 -0.56
C ARG A 199 0.25 -8.50 0.53
N LEU A 200 0.00 -9.44 1.44
CA LEU A 200 -0.88 -9.22 2.58
C LEU A 200 -0.39 -8.04 3.44
N ALA A 201 0.89 -7.96 3.75
CA ALA A 201 1.44 -6.87 4.53
C ALA A 201 1.26 -5.52 3.84
N SER A 202 1.50 -5.42 2.53
CA SER A 202 1.20 -4.23 1.73
C SER A 202 -0.29 -3.86 1.82
N ASP A 203 -1.19 -4.84 1.65
CA ASP A 203 -2.64 -4.61 1.74
C ASP A 203 -3.06 -4.06 3.12
N PHE A 204 -2.52 -4.59 4.22
CA PHE A 204 -2.85 -4.14 5.58
C PHE A 204 -2.12 -2.84 6.00
N ARG A 205 -1.02 -2.50 5.32
CA ARG A 205 -0.39 -1.18 5.38
C ARG A 205 -1.15 -0.15 4.55
N TYR A 206 -2.17 -0.58 3.79
CA TYR A 206 -2.89 0.22 2.81
C TYR A 206 -1.97 0.80 1.73
N ASP A 207 -0.99 -0.01 1.32
CA ASP A 207 -0.03 0.30 0.29
C ASP A 207 -0.39 -0.45 -1.00
N GLY A 208 -1.22 0.19 -1.83
CA GLY A 208 -1.58 -0.37 -3.12
C GLY A 208 -0.57 -0.08 -4.24
N SER A 209 0.63 0.42 -3.92
CA SER A 209 1.63 0.74 -4.94
C SER A 209 2.04 -0.48 -5.77
N PRO A 210 2.38 -0.32 -7.05
CA PRO A 210 2.94 -1.42 -7.84
C PRO A 210 4.29 -1.88 -7.29
N ASP A 211 4.66 -3.14 -7.59
CA ASP A 211 5.93 -3.73 -7.14
C ASP A 211 7.15 -2.95 -7.63
N ILE A 212 7.04 -2.34 -8.82
CA ILE A 212 8.05 -1.46 -9.38
C ILE A 212 7.42 -0.08 -9.60
N LEU A 213 8.07 0.95 -9.07
CA LEU A 213 7.61 2.33 -9.21
C LEU A 213 8.80 3.31 -9.30
N PRO A 214 8.61 4.48 -9.93
CA PRO A 214 9.60 5.55 -9.91
C PRO A 214 9.92 6.02 -8.48
N LEU A 215 11.17 6.42 -8.24
CA LEU A 215 11.59 6.98 -6.95
C LEU A 215 10.76 8.22 -6.56
N THR A 216 10.29 9.01 -7.54
CA THR A 216 9.39 10.16 -7.33
C THR A 216 8.08 9.80 -6.62
N LYS A 217 7.62 8.55 -6.75
CA LYS A 217 6.39 8.06 -6.14
C LYS A 217 6.62 7.39 -4.78
N MET A 218 7.87 7.09 -4.40
CA MET A 218 8.20 6.46 -3.12
C MET A 218 7.70 7.22 -1.88
N PRO A 219 7.75 8.57 -1.82
CA PRO A 219 7.19 9.32 -0.68
C PRO A 219 5.70 9.05 -0.45
N VAL A 220 4.89 8.91 -1.51
CA VAL A 220 3.44 8.69 -1.41
C VAL A 220 3.10 7.33 -0.79
N VAL A 221 3.97 6.34 -0.97
CA VAL A 221 3.74 4.95 -0.56
C VAL A 221 4.51 4.58 0.72
N SER A 222 5.33 5.50 1.20
CA SER A 222 6.13 5.34 2.41
C SER A 222 5.33 5.70 3.66
N ILE A 223 5.74 5.14 4.80
CA ILE A 223 5.05 5.30 6.05
C ILE A 223 5.61 6.52 6.79
N ASP A 224 4.78 7.53 6.99
CA ASP A 224 5.07 8.66 7.85
C ASP A 224 4.73 8.33 9.31
N SER A 225 5.31 9.06 10.26
CA SER A 225 4.87 9.02 11.65
C SER A 225 4.36 10.38 12.09
N ALA A 226 3.32 10.41 12.93
CA ALA A 226 2.77 11.68 13.41
C ALA A 226 3.79 12.56 14.16
N ARG A 227 4.92 11.99 14.63
CA ARG A 227 6.00 12.69 15.35
C ARG A 227 7.00 13.39 14.43
N GLU A 228 7.14 12.93 13.19
CA GLU A 228 8.14 13.40 12.22
C GLU A 228 7.50 13.48 10.84
N ARG A 229 6.61 14.46 10.60
CA ARG A 229 5.89 14.59 9.32
C ARG A 229 6.84 14.99 8.20
N LEU A 230 7.25 14.02 7.38
CA LEU A 230 8.00 14.21 6.15
C LEU A 230 7.09 14.45 4.93
N GLY A 231 5.77 14.36 5.14
CA GLY A 231 4.77 14.47 4.08
C GLY A 231 4.64 13.18 3.28
N TYR A 232 4.94 12.03 3.90
CA TYR A 232 4.72 10.73 3.26
C TYR A 232 3.24 10.36 3.27
N GLY A 233 2.81 9.62 2.25
CA GLY A 233 1.38 9.46 1.94
C GLY A 233 0.63 8.47 2.84
N ILE A 234 1.33 7.64 3.63
CA ILE A 234 0.71 6.67 4.55
C ILE A 234 1.08 7.03 5.98
N ALA A 235 0.16 7.59 6.77
CA ALA A 235 0.40 7.73 8.19
C ALA A 235 0.38 6.33 8.85
N ALA A 236 1.41 6.00 9.64
CA ALA A 236 1.49 4.71 10.32
C ALA A 236 0.21 4.42 11.11
N GLU A 237 -0.34 5.43 11.78
CA GLU A 237 -1.53 5.38 12.61
C GLU A 237 -2.81 5.04 11.82
N GLU A 238 -2.82 5.28 10.51
CA GLU A 238 -3.93 4.97 9.60
C GLU A 238 -3.88 3.53 9.06
N THR A 239 -2.77 2.81 9.24
CA THR A 239 -2.65 1.40 8.84
C THR A 239 -3.55 0.50 9.68
N PHE A 240 -3.92 -0.68 9.16
CA PHE A 240 -4.76 -1.65 9.89
C PHE A 240 -4.19 -1.97 11.28
N TRP A 241 -2.87 -2.21 11.35
CA TRP A 241 -2.21 -2.64 12.59
C TRP A 241 -2.17 -1.56 13.66
N CYS A 242 -1.80 -0.33 13.29
CA CYS A 242 -1.68 0.76 14.25
C CYS A 242 -3.03 1.38 14.58
N SER A 243 -3.97 1.45 13.64
CA SER A 243 -5.35 1.91 13.93
C SER A 243 -6.04 1.04 14.97
N LEU A 244 -5.80 -0.27 14.97
CA LEU A 244 -6.29 -1.18 16.02
C LEU A 244 -5.39 -1.17 17.28
N GLY A 245 -4.20 -0.59 17.20
CA GLY A 245 -3.20 -0.60 18.26
C GLY A 245 -2.53 -1.96 18.48
N VAL A 246 -2.59 -2.86 17.49
CA VAL A 246 -1.92 -4.17 17.52
C VAL A 246 -0.41 -4.01 17.46
N LEU A 247 0.05 -3.09 16.62
CA LEU A 247 1.45 -2.68 16.49
C LEU A 247 1.58 -1.16 16.70
N ASN A 248 2.75 -0.72 17.13
CA ASN A 248 3.11 0.70 17.08
C ASN A 248 3.91 1.02 15.79
N PRO A 249 4.08 2.31 15.42
CA PRO A 249 4.79 2.69 14.20
C PRO A 249 6.21 2.12 14.09
N ARG A 250 6.96 2.04 15.20
CA ARG A 250 8.32 1.49 15.22
C ARG A 250 8.33 -0.01 14.90
N GLN A 251 7.36 -0.76 15.43
CA GLN A 251 7.21 -2.19 15.14
C GLN A 251 6.84 -2.42 13.67
N LEU A 252 5.97 -1.57 13.12
CA LEU A 252 5.58 -1.63 11.71
C LEU A 252 6.78 -1.35 10.79
N GLN A 253 7.61 -0.36 11.13
CA GLN A 253 8.86 -0.06 10.41
C GLN A 253 9.88 -1.21 10.47
N GLN A 254 9.79 -2.09 11.46
CA GLN A 254 10.65 -3.27 11.63
C GLN A 254 10.03 -4.55 11.03
N SER A 255 8.98 -4.41 10.20
CA SER A 255 8.25 -5.51 9.56
C SER A 255 7.69 -6.54 10.55
N GLU A 256 7.34 -6.13 11.78
CA GLU A 256 6.72 -7.05 12.74
C GLU A 256 5.29 -7.48 12.35
N ASP A 257 4.63 -6.74 11.46
CA ASP A 257 3.37 -7.14 10.83
C ASP A 257 3.55 -8.33 9.89
N GLU A 258 4.60 -8.34 9.07
CA GLU A 258 4.93 -9.50 8.22
C GLU A 258 5.27 -10.72 9.08
N GLN A 259 5.94 -10.52 10.21
CA GLN A 259 6.19 -11.60 11.16
C GLN A 259 4.88 -12.15 11.76
N LEU A 260 3.97 -11.26 12.17
CA LEU A 260 2.66 -11.65 12.72
C LEU A 260 1.78 -12.35 11.66
N LEU A 261 1.78 -11.85 10.42
CA LEU A 261 1.11 -12.48 9.29
C LEU A 261 1.71 -13.86 8.97
N SER A 262 3.04 -13.99 9.02
CA SER A 262 3.70 -15.28 8.84
C SER A 262 3.25 -16.29 9.89
N ASP A 263 3.22 -15.89 11.16
CA ASP A 263 2.72 -16.73 12.25
C ASP A 263 1.26 -17.14 12.02
N ILE A 264 0.40 -16.19 11.68
CA ILE A 264 -1.02 -16.43 11.37
C ILE A 264 -1.18 -17.41 10.20
N CYS A 265 -0.54 -17.16 9.06
CA CYS A 265 -0.68 -17.97 7.85
C CYS A 265 -0.16 -19.40 8.08
N ILE A 266 1.00 -19.56 8.72
CA ILE A 266 1.53 -20.89 9.06
C ILE A 266 0.56 -21.60 10.03
N SER A 267 0.00 -20.88 11.00
CA SER A 267 -0.96 -21.43 11.97
C SER A 267 -2.24 -21.90 11.32
N VAL A 268 -2.76 -21.14 10.35
CA VAL A 268 -3.93 -21.52 9.58
C VAL A 268 -3.68 -22.80 8.79
N VAL A 269 -2.60 -22.82 8.00
CA VAL A 269 -2.24 -23.93 7.11
C VAL A 269 -1.96 -25.20 7.92
N ARG A 270 -1.27 -25.08 9.06
CA ARG A 270 -0.89 -26.22 9.90
C ARG A 270 -1.88 -26.58 11.01
N GLY A 271 -2.97 -25.83 11.15
CA GLY A 271 -3.95 -26.05 12.23
C GLY A 271 -3.45 -25.76 13.64
N ASN A 272 -2.61 -24.73 13.81
CA ASN A 272 -1.98 -24.30 15.08
C ASN A 272 -0.95 -25.26 15.69
N THR A 273 -0.49 -26.27 14.94
CA THR A 273 0.35 -27.37 15.44
C THR A 273 1.83 -27.03 15.65
N PHE A 274 2.16 -25.77 15.98
CA PHE A 274 3.56 -25.40 16.22
C PHE A 274 3.73 -24.33 17.31
N SER A 275 4.87 -24.41 17.99
CA SER A 275 5.33 -23.38 18.94
C SER A 275 5.92 -22.19 18.19
N VAL A 276 5.69 -20.97 18.69
CA VAL A 276 6.21 -19.75 18.07
C VAL A 276 7.43 -19.25 18.84
N SER A 277 8.55 -19.18 18.14
CA SER A 277 9.78 -18.47 18.52
C SER A 277 10.43 -17.90 17.26
N SER A 278 11.37 -16.96 17.41
CA SER A 278 12.16 -16.45 16.28
C SER A 278 12.85 -17.58 15.53
N ASP A 279 13.49 -18.51 16.25
CA ASP A 279 14.23 -19.62 15.66
C ASP A 279 13.33 -20.57 14.88
N VAL A 280 12.10 -20.82 15.36
CA VAL A 280 11.13 -21.67 14.64
C VAL A 280 10.67 -20.99 13.36
N LEU A 281 10.41 -19.67 13.41
CA LEU A 281 10.06 -18.92 12.21
C LEU A 281 11.19 -18.93 11.19
N ASP A 282 12.44 -18.75 11.61
CA ASP A 282 13.61 -18.74 10.71
C ASP A 282 13.65 -19.98 9.81
N LYS A 283 13.32 -21.16 10.35
CA LYS A 283 13.29 -22.40 9.58
C LYS A 283 12.32 -22.36 8.40
N TYR A 284 11.13 -21.79 8.56
CA TYR A 284 10.15 -21.73 7.47
C TYR A 284 10.60 -20.86 6.29
N PHE A 285 11.53 -19.94 6.51
CA PHE A 285 12.11 -19.09 5.47
C PHE A 285 13.40 -19.68 4.87
N ASP A 286 14.01 -20.67 5.51
CA ASP A 286 15.14 -21.40 4.94
C ASP A 286 14.61 -22.55 4.07
N LEU A 287 14.71 -22.37 2.75
CA LEU A 287 14.24 -23.31 1.72
C LEU A 287 14.93 -24.69 1.80
N THR A 288 16.02 -24.82 2.56
CA THR A 288 16.73 -26.10 2.74
C THR A 288 16.16 -26.94 3.88
N THR A 289 15.26 -26.38 4.70
CA THR A 289 14.72 -27.07 5.87
C THR A 289 13.51 -27.95 5.55
N PRO A 290 13.27 -29.02 6.34
CA PRO A 290 12.03 -29.79 6.26
C PRO A 290 10.77 -28.95 6.52
N GLU A 291 10.85 -27.98 7.43
CA GLU A 291 9.73 -27.10 7.79
C GLU A 291 9.27 -26.24 6.61
N SER A 292 10.20 -25.64 5.86
CA SER A 292 9.87 -24.86 4.66
C SER A 292 9.27 -25.75 3.55
N ASN A 293 9.84 -26.94 3.32
CA ASN A 293 9.33 -27.89 2.35
C ASN A 293 7.90 -28.37 2.68
N SER A 294 7.64 -28.70 3.95
CA SER A 294 6.29 -29.07 4.41
C SER A 294 5.30 -27.92 4.22
N LEU A 295 5.69 -26.69 4.60
CA LEU A 295 4.83 -25.52 4.45
C LEU A 295 4.44 -25.28 2.99
N ASN A 296 5.37 -25.45 2.05
CA ASN A 296 5.06 -25.32 0.62
C ASN A 296 4.04 -26.38 0.15
N ILE A 297 4.14 -27.62 0.62
CA ILE A 297 3.17 -28.67 0.29
C ILE A 297 1.79 -28.31 0.85
N ASP A 298 1.72 -27.94 2.13
CA ASP A 298 0.47 -27.62 2.80
C ASP A 298 -0.18 -26.35 2.21
N LEU A 299 0.62 -25.34 1.86
CA LEU A 299 0.15 -24.11 1.20
C LEU A 299 -0.40 -24.40 -0.20
N ASN A 300 0.26 -25.27 -0.97
CA ASN A 300 -0.23 -25.68 -2.28
C ASN A 300 -1.56 -26.45 -2.18
N ALA A 301 -1.72 -27.28 -1.15
CA ALA A 301 -2.99 -27.98 -0.90
C ALA A 301 -4.10 -27.01 -0.48
N TYR A 302 -3.78 -25.97 0.28
CA TYR A 302 -4.75 -24.94 0.69
C TYR A 302 -5.11 -23.99 -0.47
N GLY A 303 -4.12 -23.61 -1.28
CA GLY A 303 -4.19 -22.55 -2.28
C GLY A 303 -3.78 -21.18 -1.73
N THR A 304 -2.72 -20.59 -2.29
CA THR A 304 -2.16 -19.30 -1.86
C THR A 304 -3.16 -18.15 -1.91
N ASP A 305 -3.96 -18.06 -2.98
CA ASP A 305 -4.98 -17.01 -3.13
C ASP A 305 -6.17 -17.23 -2.19
N SER A 306 -6.57 -18.49 -1.99
CA SER A 306 -7.61 -18.85 -1.01
C SER A 306 -7.20 -18.42 0.40
N LEU A 307 -5.96 -18.72 0.81
CA LEU A 307 -5.44 -18.34 2.12
C LEU A 307 -5.40 -16.83 2.29
N SER A 308 -4.94 -16.12 1.27
CA SER A 308 -4.91 -14.65 1.28
C SER A 308 -6.32 -14.07 1.45
N THR A 309 -7.29 -14.63 0.75
CA THR A 309 -8.70 -14.22 0.83
C THR A 309 -9.27 -14.47 2.21
N ASP A 310 -9.09 -15.68 2.76
CA ASP A 310 -9.60 -16.06 4.08
C ASP A 310 -8.99 -15.19 5.20
N VAL A 311 -7.69 -14.88 5.12
CA VAL A 311 -7.02 -13.98 6.06
C VAL A 311 -7.60 -12.56 5.99
N LYS A 312 -7.84 -12.03 4.79
CA LYS A 312 -8.48 -10.72 4.59
C LYS A 312 -9.90 -10.68 5.12
N ASP A 313 -10.69 -11.72 4.88
CA ASP A 313 -12.07 -11.81 5.36
C ASP A 313 -12.13 -11.84 6.90
N VAL A 314 -11.28 -12.64 7.54
CA VAL A 314 -11.23 -12.72 9.01
C VAL A 314 -10.78 -11.38 9.61
N LEU A 315 -9.71 -10.77 9.07
CA LEU A 315 -9.20 -9.50 9.58
C LEU A 315 -10.16 -8.33 9.32
N GLY A 316 -10.83 -8.34 8.17
CA GLY A 316 -11.92 -7.43 7.85
C GLY A 316 -13.06 -7.53 8.87
N ALA A 317 -13.52 -8.75 9.18
CA ALA A 317 -14.60 -8.97 10.15
C ALA A 317 -14.21 -8.53 11.57
N MET A 318 -12.95 -8.74 11.96
CA MET A 318 -12.41 -8.23 13.22
C MET A 318 -12.40 -6.70 13.25
N LYS A 319 -12.04 -6.02 12.14
CA LYS A 319 -12.10 -4.56 12.05
C LYS A 319 -13.54 -4.06 12.11
N THR A 320 -14.47 -4.68 11.39
CA THR A 320 -15.90 -4.38 11.48
C THR A 320 -16.43 -4.53 12.91
N MET A 321 -16.02 -5.57 13.64
CA MET A 321 -16.37 -5.75 15.06
C MET A 321 -15.95 -4.53 15.89
N VAL A 322 -14.72 -4.05 15.74
CA VAL A 322 -14.19 -2.89 16.48
C VAL A 322 -14.90 -1.59 16.08
N GLU A 323 -15.00 -1.33 14.77
CA GLU A 323 -15.61 -0.12 14.20
C GLU A 323 -17.10 -0.02 14.51
N SER A 324 -17.79 -1.15 14.71
CA SER A 324 -19.20 -1.15 15.07
C SER A 324 -19.48 -0.45 16.41
N GLU A 325 -18.52 -0.47 17.34
CA GLU A 325 -18.67 0.10 18.68
C GLU A 325 -17.82 1.37 18.87
N ARG A 326 -16.64 1.44 18.24
CA ARG A 326 -15.66 2.52 18.40
C ARG A 326 -15.21 3.06 17.04
N PRO A 327 -16.12 3.61 16.23
CA PRO A 327 -15.79 4.02 14.87
C PRO A 327 -14.71 5.10 14.84
N GLY A 328 -13.66 4.89 14.06
CA GLY A 328 -12.55 5.83 13.88
C GLY A 328 -11.68 6.09 15.11
N VAL A 329 -11.81 5.29 16.17
CA VAL A 329 -11.01 5.45 17.40
C VAL A 329 -9.72 4.64 17.29
N SER A 330 -8.59 5.33 17.12
CA SER A 330 -7.26 4.70 17.10
C SER A 330 -6.95 3.96 18.41
N GLY A 331 -6.40 2.75 18.30
CA GLY A 331 -6.09 1.88 19.42
C GLY A 331 -7.32 1.28 20.13
N ALA A 332 -8.52 1.32 19.51
CA ALA A 332 -9.75 0.83 20.12
C ALA A 332 -9.64 -0.66 20.50
N PHE A 333 -9.11 -1.52 19.63
CA PHE A 333 -8.93 -2.93 19.95
C PHE A 333 -7.98 -3.10 21.14
N ARG A 334 -6.78 -2.53 21.09
CA ARG A 334 -5.79 -2.62 22.20
C ARG A 334 -6.38 -2.17 23.53
N SER A 335 -6.97 -0.98 23.58
CA SER A 335 -7.53 -0.41 24.81
C SER A 335 -8.70 -1.23 25.37
N HIS A 336 -9.42 -1.96 24.51
CA HIS A 336 -10.53 -2.80 24.91
C HIS A 336 -10.08 -4.16 25.46
N VAL A 337 -9.10 -4.80 24.81
CA VAL A 337 -8.65 -6.16 25.18
C VAL A 337 -7.64 -6.16 26.33
N SER A 338 -6.90 -5.07 26.50
CA SER A 338 -5.80 -4.97 27.45
C SER A 338 -6.26 -4.59 28.86
N THR A 339 -5.49 -5.00 29.87
CA THR A 339 -5.69 -4.59 31.28
C THR A 339 -4.87 -3.36 31.66
N SER A 340 -3.85 -3.02 30.88
CA SER A 340 -2.99 -1.84 31.06
C SER A 340 -2.52 -1.30 29.71
N SER A 341 -2.05 -0.05 29.70
CA SER A 341 -1.44 0.55 28.51
C SER A 341 -0.13 -0.09 28.09
N PHE A 342 0.54 -0.89 28.94
CA PHE A 342 1.83 -1.53 28.63
C PHE A 342 1.71 -2.94 28.07
N THR A 343 0.50 -3.53 28.11
CA THR A 343 0.29 -4.90 27.63
C THR A 343 0.27 -4.93 26.10
N SER A 344 1.01 -5.88 25.52
CA SER A 344 1.00 -6.14 24.08
C SER A 344 -0.37 -6.69 23.66
N ALA A 345 -0.93 -6.12 22.58
CA ALA A 345 -2.17 -6.62 22.00
C ALA A 345 -1.97 -7.83 21.07
N LYS A 346 -0.73 -8.29 20.84
CA LYS A 346 -0.45 -9.39 19.89
C LYS A 346 -1.08 -10.72 20.30
N THR A 347 -0.90 -11.15 21.56
CA THR A 347 -1.49 -12.41 22.06
C THR A 347 -3.02 -12.42 21.99
N PRO A 348 -3.76 -11.42 22.52
CA PRO A 348 -5.21 -11.39 22.38
C PRO A 348 -5.64 -11.25 20.92
N PHE A 349 -4.91 -10.50 20.10
CA PHE A 349 -5.19 -10.40 18.68
C PHE A 349 -5.09 -11.75 17.97
N TYR A 350 -4.00 -12.49 18.17
CA TYR A 350 -3.82 -13.82 17.59
C TYR A 350 -4.92 -14.80 18.03
N ALA A 351 -5.25 -14.83 19.33
CA ALA A 351 -6.30 -15.71 19.86
C ALA A 351 -7.68 -15.39 19.25
N VAL A 352 -8.02 -14.10 19.15
CA VAL A 352 -9.27 -13.65 18.53
C VAL A 352 -9.28 -13.96 17.03
N PHE A 353 -8.17 -13.73 16.32
CA PHE A 353 -8.04 -14.08 14.90
C PHE A 353 -8.32 -15.57 14.67
N MET A 354 -7.64 -16.45 15.40
CA MET A 354 -7.82 -17.90 15.21
C MET A 354 -9.23 -18.36 15.57
N ALA A 355 -9.87 -17.74 16.57
CA ALA A 355 -11.27 -18.00 16.91
C ALA A 355 -12.22 -17.56 15.77
N PHE A 356 -12.02 -16.37 15.21
CA PHE A 356 -12.78 -15.91 14.04
C PHE A 356 -12.54 -16.83 12.84
N TYR A 357 -11.30 -17.23 12.58
CA TYR A 357 -10.95 -18.12 11.48
C TYR A 357 -11.66 -19.49 11.61
N ASP A 358 -11.66 -20.08 12.81
CA ASP A 358 -12.39 -21.32 13.07
C ASP A 358 -13.91 -21.15 12.81
N LEU A 359 -14.50 -20.07 13.34
CA LEU A 359 -15.94 -19.81 13.19
C LEU A 359 -16.33 -19.49 11.74
N MET A 360 -15.57 -18.66 11.05
CA MET A 360 -15.90 -18.15 9.71
C MET A 360 -15.53 -19.12 8.60
N ILE A 361 -14.33 -19.67 8.65
CA ILE A 361 -13.78 -20.44 7.54
C ILE A 361 -14.09 -21.92 7.70
N ARG A 362 -13.80 -22.49 8.88
CA ARG A 362 -14.01 -23.92 9.14
C ARG A 362 -15.46 -24.27 9.42
N GLN A 363 -16.14 -23.45 10.23
CA GLN A 363 -17.54 -23.68 10.62
C GLN A 363 -18.55 -22.94 9.73
N GLN A 364 -18.09 -22.12 8.78
CA GLN A 364 -18.94 -21.38 7.83
C GLN A 364 -20.01 -20.51 8.51
N LYS A 365 -19.67 -19.90 9.65
CA LYS A 365 -20.54 -18.96 10.38
C LYS A 365 -20.20 -17.51 10.01
N GLN A 366 -21.14 -16.61 10.24
CA GLN A 366 -20.96 -15.18 10.05
C GLN A 366 -21.15 -14.41 11.35
N LEU A 367 -20.39 -13.33 11.52
CA LEU A 367 -20.54 -12.41 12.63
C LEU A 367 -21.86 -11.64 12.49
N VAL A 368 -22.85 -11.96 13.33
CA VAL A 368 -24.19 -11.33 13.28
C VAL A 368 -24.37 -10.24 14.32
N ALA A 369 -23.55 -10.22 15.37
CA ALA A 369 -23.65 -9.26 16.47
C ALA A 369 -22.29 -8.61 16.79
N PRO A 370 -21.74 -7.77 15.89
CA PRO A 370 -20.39 -7.22 16.02
C PRO A 370 -20.16 -6.43 17.32
N LYS A 371 -21.08 -5.55 17.71
CA LYS A 371 -20.97 -4.79 18.98
C LYS A 371 -20.91 -5.68 20.22
N ALA A 372 -21.75 -6.71 20.24
CA ALA A 372 -21.83 -7.65 21.36
C ALA A 372 -20.59 -8.56 21.41
N ALA A 373 -20.09 -9.00 20.25
CA ALA A 373 -18.82 -9.73 20.13
C ALA A 373 -17.64 -8.91 20.65
N PHE A 374 -17.56 -7.62 20.30
CA PHE A 374 -16.51 -6.74 20.82
C PHE A 374 -16.59 -6.64 22.34
N SER A 375 -17.79 -6.39 22.87
CA SER A 375 -18.03 -6.32 24.32
C SER A 375 -17.65 -7.61 25.06
N ALA A 376 -17.81 -8.77 24.42
CA ALA A 376 -17.49 -10.08 25.02
C ALA A 376 -15.99 -10.31 25.25
N ILE A 377 -15.12 -9.65 24.47
CA ILE A 377 -13.66 -9.79 24.58
C ILE A 377 -13.02 -8.68 25.43
N ARG A 378 -13.82 -7.90 26.17
CA ARG A 378 -13.33 -6.85 27.05
C ARG A 378 -12.36 -7.40 28.09
N LYS A 379 -11.18 -6.78 28.18
CA LYS A 379 -10.08 -7.16 29.07
C LYS A 379 -9.69 -8.65 28.97
N ILE A 380 -9.88 -9.27 27.80
CA ILE A 380 -9.56 -10.69 27.59
C ILE A 380 -8.11 -11.03 27.93
N SER A 381 -7.16 -10.09 27.83
CA SER A 381 -5.77 -10.29 28.25
C SER A 381 -5.61 -10.75 29.70
N ALA A 382 -6.57 -10.46 30.59
CA ALA A 382 -6.56 -10.97 31.97
C ALA A 382 -6.77 -12.49 32.08
N LYS A 383 -7.37 -13.10 31.05
CA LYS A 383 -7.73 -14.52 30.97
C LYS A 383 -6.75 -15.32 30.12
N LEU A 384 -5.92 -14.66 29.33
CA LEU A 384 -4.99 -15.30 28.41
C LEU A 384 -3.62 -15.47 29.06
N THR A 385 -2.96 -16.57 28.74
CA THR A 385 -1.58 -16.78 29.16
C THR A 385 -0.66 -16.08 28.15
N PRO A 386 0.09 -15.03 28.56
CA PRO A 386 0.84 -14.19 27.63
C PRO A 386 1.99 -14.95 26.96
N SER A 387 2.28 -14.57 25.72
CA SER A 387 3.44 -15.05 24.98
C SER A 387 4.73 -14.55 25.63
N ARG A 388 5.58 -15.46 26.11
CA ARG A 388 6.99 -15.19 26.48
C ARG A 388 7.89 -15.51 25.27
N ASN A 389 9.22 -15.55 25.45
CA ASN A 389 10.21 -15.85 24.39
C ASN A 389 9.86 -17.08 23.53
N THR A 390 9.21 -18.09 24.12
CA THR A 390 8.61 -19.23 23.41
C THR A 390 7.19 -19.43 23.92
N THR A 391 6.23 -19.61 23.01
CA THR A 391 4.86 -20.00 23.36
C THR A 391 4.60 -21.42 22.87
N THR A 392 4.17 -22.33 23.76
CA THR A 392 3.87 -23.72 23.42
C THR A 392 2.57 -23.83 22.64
N GLU A 393 2.42 -24.89 21.85
CA GLU A 393 1.19 -25.21 21.12
C GLU A 393 -0.03 -25.29 22.05
N GLN A 394 0.11 -26.01 23.18
CA GLN A 394 -0.97 -26.15 24.17
C GLN A 394 -1.45 -24.79 24.67
N GLN A 395 -0.53 -23.90 25.06
CA GLN A 395 -0.89 -22.58 25.59
C GLN A 395 -1.58 -21.70 24.53
N ARG A 396 -1.20 -21.83 23.26
CA ARG A 396 -1.89 -21.16 22.16
C ARG A 396 -3.32 -21.69 22.02
N GLN A 397 -3.48 -23.01 22.01
CA GLN A 397 -4.80 -23.62 21.86
C GLN A 397 -5.74 -23.24 23.00
N GLU A 398 -5.27 -23.24 24.26
CA GLU A 398 -6.04 -22.77 25.42
C GLU A 398 -6.51 -21.31 25.25
N ASN A 399 -5.63 -20.42 24.80
CA ASN A 399 -5.98 -19.02 24.54
C ASN A 399 -7.05 -18.88 23.44
N ILE A 400 -6.96 -19.69 22.38
CA ILE A 400 -7.91 -19.72 21.27
C ILE A 400 -9.27 -20.21 21.76
N ASP A 401 -9.30 -21.25 22.58
CA ASP A 401 -10.54 -21.82 23.12
C ASP A 401 -11.27 -20.80 24.02
N ILE A 402 -10.52 -20.06 24.84
CA ILE A 402 -11.07 -18.95 25.64
C ILE A 402 -11.71 -17.88 24.73
N ALA A 403 -11.00 -17.45 23.69
CA ALA A 403 -11.53 -16.44 22.76
C ALA A 403 -12.78 -16.95 22.03
N ARG A 404 -12.74 -18.19 21.51
CA ARG A 404 -13.86 -18.83 20.79
C ARG A 404 -15.09 -18.97 21.68
N GLY A 405 -14.94 -19.43 22.92
CA GLY A 405 -16.07 -19.57 23.86
C GLY A 405 -16.76 -18.24 24.18
N LEU A 406 -16.04 -17.12 24.14
CA LEU A 406 -16.63 -15.78 24.30
C LEU A 406 -17.36 -15.30 23.05
N LEU A 407 -16.87 -15.68 21.86
CA LEU A 407 -17.30 -15.15 20.58
C LEU A 407 -18.42 -15.96 19.92
N GLU A 408 -18.44 -17.28 20.07
CA GLU A 408 -19.27 -18.19 19.27
C GLU A 408 -20.77 -17.82 19.24
N LYS A 409 -21.34 -17.41 20.38
CA LYS A 409 -22.76 -17.00 20.48
C LYS A 409 -23.12 -15.76 19.65
N HIS A 410 -22.14 -15.04 19.14
CA HIS A 410 -22.29 -13.85 18.29
C HIS A 410 -22.15 -14.16 16.80
N PHE A 411 -22.00 -15.45 16.47
CA PHE A 411 -21.93 -15.96 15.12
C PHE A 411 -23.15 -16.83 14.81
N ALA A 412 -23.61 -16.82 13.56
CA ALA A 412 -24.70 -17.68 13.09
C ALA A 412 -24.35 -18.30 11.74
N SER A 413 -24.90 -19.48 11.46
CA SER A 413 -24.81 -20.07 10.12
C SER A 413 -25.58 -19.19 9.13
N ALA A 414 -24.92 -18.76 8.07
CA ALA A 414 -25.53 -18.02 6.98
C ALA A 414 -24.91 -18.46 5.65
N PRO A 415 -25.66 -18.43 4.53
CA PRO A 415 -25.08 -18.69 3.21
C PRO A 415 -23.92 -17.72 2.96
N ARG A 416 -22.83 -18.20 2.33
CA ARG A 416 -21.74 -17.30 1.93
C ARG A 416 -22.30 -16.20 1.01
N PRO A 417 -22.17 -14.90 1.36
CA PRO A 417 -22.50 -13.83 0.45
C PRO A 417 -21.59 -13.92 -0.77
N SER A 418 -22.10 -13.52 -1.93
CA SER A 418 -21.30 -13.39 -3.15
C SER A 418 -20.12 -12.45 -2.89
N LEU A 419 -18.95 -12.84 -3.42
CA LEU A 419 -17.57 -12.36 -3.22
C LEU A 419 -17.30 -10.85 -3.20
N SER A 420 -18.29 -9.98 -3.33
CA SER A 420 -18.11 -8.54 -3.49
C SER A 420 -18.61 -7.67 -2.31
N HIS A 421 -19.41 -8.24 -1.40
CA HIS A 421 -20.01 -7.52 -0.25
C HIS A 421 -19.40 -7.92 1.12
N GLY A 422 -18.18 -8.47 1.11
CA GLY A 422 -17.58 -9.13 2.27
C GLY A 422 -16.76 -8.23 3.20
N PRO A 423 -16.39 -8.72 4.39
CA PRO A 423 -15.54 -7.99 5.32
C PRO A 423 -14.17 -7.59 4.73
N ALA A 424 -13.67 -8.30 3.71
CA ALA A 424 -12.45 -7.92 2.99
C ALA A 424 -12.48 -6.48 2.42
N MET A 425 -13.66 -5.91 2.14
CA MET A 425 -13.79 -4.52 1.67
C MET A 425 -13.28 -3.48 2.68
N GLU A 426 -13.24 -3.81 3.98
CA GLU A 426 -12.58 -2.98 5.01
C GLU A 426 -11.07 -2.79 4.77
N ILE A 427 -10.49 -3.66 3.94
CA ILE A 427 -9.09 -3.68 3.55
C ILE A 427 -8.92 -3.21 2.11
N GLU A 428 -9.75 -3.69 1.19
CA GLU A 428 -9.62 -3.36 -0.24
C GLU A 428 -9.95 -1.89 -0.53
N PHE A 429 -10.98 -1.32 0.12
CA PHE A 429 -11.40 0.04 -0.16
C PHE A 429 -10.31 1.09 0.12
N PRO A 430 -9.63 1.09 1.29
CA PRO A 430 -8.49 1.98 1.51
C PRO A 430 -7.38 1.84 0.47
N ASN A 431 -7.09 0.60 0.03
CA ASN A 431 -6.10 0.35 -1.01
C ASN A 431 -6.53 0.99 -2.35
N ILE A 432 -7.80 0.83 -2.76
CA ILE A 432 -8.35 1.47 -3.96
C ILE A 432 -8.17 3.00 -3.90
N ILE A 433 -8.52 3.61 -2.77
CA ILE A 433 -8.41 5.07 -2.60
C ILE A 433 -6.96 5.54 -2.69
N ARG A 434 -6.02 4.83 -2.07
CA ARG A 434 -4.59 5.22 -2.01
C ARG A 434 -3.81 4.93 -3.29
N ARG A 435 -4.31 4.07 -4.17
CA ARG A 435 -3.70 3.81 -5.49
C ARG A 435 -3.94 4.93 -6.49
N ALA A 436 -5.06 5.62 -6.38
CA ALA A 436 -5.48 6.59 -7.38
C ALA A 436 -4.44 7.70 -7.68
N PRO A 437 -3.72 8.29 -6.70
CA PRO A 437 -2.68 9.28 -7.00
C PRO A 437 -1.47 8.72 -7.76
N ILE A 438 -1.26 7.40 -7.72
CA ILE A 438 -0.16 6.70 -8.38
C ILE A 438 -0.56 6.30 -9.80
N GLU A 439 -1.79 5.81 -9.96
CA GLU A 439 -2.33 5.24 -11.21
C GLU A 439 -3.50 6.07 -11.78
N SER A 440 -3.42 7.40 -11.75
CA SER A 440 -4.57 8.32 -11.99
C SER A 440 -5.35 8.06 -13.29
N ALA A 441 -4.73 7.51 -14.32
CA ALA A 441 -5.41 7.10 -15.55
C ALA A 441 -6.46 5.98 -15.36
N ARG A 442 -6.32 5.14 -14.33
CA ARG A 442 -7.20 4.00 -14.04
C ARG A 442 -8.27 4.31 -12.99
N TYR A 443 -8.22 5.48 -12.35
CA TYR A 443 -9.10 5.83 -11.26
C TYR A 443 -9.90 7.09 -11.59
N GLU A 444 -11.15 7.13 -11.15
CA GLU A 444 -12.00 8.31 -11.19
C GLU A 444 -12.75 8.43 -9.86
N PHE A 445 -12.68 9.61 -9.24
CA PHE A 445 -13.42 9.92 -8.03
C PHE A 445 -14.49 10.95 -8.28
N LYS A 446 -15.65 10.72 -7.67
CA LYS A 446 -16.77 11.65 -7.71
C LYS A 446 -17.43 11.78 -6.36
N GLN A 447 -17.81 12.99 -6.01
CA GLN A 447 -18.55 13.26 -4.77
C GLN A 447 -19.90 12.52 -4.75
N GLY A 448 -20.51 12.37 -5.92
CA GLY A 448 -21.76 11.66 -6.12
C GLY A 448 -22.35 11.97 -7.49
N ILE A 449 -23.66 11.82 -7.63
CA ILE A 449 -24.39 12.04 -8.89
C ILE A 449 -25.28 13.29 -8.82
N ALA A 450 -25.41 13.92 -7.67
CA ALA A 450 -26.14 15.17 -7.48
C ALA A 450 -25.20 16.38 -7.49
N SER A 451 -25.76 17.52 -7.87
CA SER A 451 -25.09 18.82 -7.74
C SER A 451 -25.02 19.28 -6.28
N LEU A 452 -24.02 20.12 -5.96
CA LEU A 452 -23.91 20.81 -4.67
C LEU A 452 -24.63 22.18 -4.64
N ASP A 453 -25.33 22.53 -5.72
CA ASP A 453 -26.13 23.75 -5.79
C ASP A 453 -27.40 23.63 -4.94
N GLY A 454 -28.16 24.72 -4.81
CA GLY A 454 -29.38 24.73 -4.00
C GLY A 454 -30.48 23.78 -4.50
N LYS A 455 -30.43 23.32 -5.76
CA LYS A 455 -31.43 22.41 -6.32
C LYS A 455 -31.10 20.95 -6.01
N ARG A 456 -29.84 20.62 -5.73
CA ARG A 456 -29.36 19.26 -5.44
C ARG A 456 -29.83 18.23 -6.47
N ALA A 457 -29.97 18.66 -7.73
CA ALA A 457 -30.51 17.84 -8.79
C ALA A 457 -29.45 16.87 -9.32
N ILE A 458 -29.90 15.72 -9.82
CA ILE A 458 -29.02 14.75 -10.47
C ILE A 458 -28.36 15.35 -11.71
N ASN A 459 -27.04 15.25 -11.75
CA ASN A 459 -26.20 15.66 -12.86
C ASN A 459 -26.29 14.65 -14.01
N ARG A 460 -27.32 14.80 -14.84
CA ARG A 460 -27.54 13.95 -16.03
C ARG A 460 -26.38 13.99 -17.00
N ARG A 461 -25.76 15.16 -17.20
CA ARG A 461 -24.61 15.34 -18.07
C ARG A 461 -23.42 14.50 -17.63
N PHE A 462 -23.19 14.37 -16.33
CA PHE A 462 -22.15 13.48 -15.80
C PHE A 462 -22.51 12.00 -16.04
N LEU A 463 -23.75 11.59 -15.75
CA LEU A 463 -24.19 10.21 -16.00
C LEU A 463 -24.08 9.80 -17.48
N GLU A 464 -24.30 10.73 -18.42
CA GLU A 464 -24.08 10.51 -19.85
C GLU A 464 -22.58 10.40 -20.23
N LYS A 465 -21.71 11.07 -19.47
CA LYS A 465 -20.25 11.01 -19.64
C LYS A 465 -19.64 9.77 -18.99
N LEU A 466 -20.25 9.22 -17.94
CA LEU A 466 -19.73 8.09 -17.16
C LEU A 466 -19.33 6.87 -18.01
N PRO A 467 -20.14 6.39 -18.98
CA PRO A 467 -19.73 5.27 -19.82
C PRO A 467 -18.51 5.57 -20.69
N LYS A 468 -18.30 6.84 -21.11
CA LYS A 468 -17.07 7.23 -21.83
C LYS A 468 -15.83 7.10 -20.94
N ILE A 469 -15.96 7.48 -19.66
CA ILE A 469 -14.89 7.32 -18.67
C ILE A 469 -14.58 5.83 -18.46
N ILE A 470 -15.61 5.00 -18.35
CA ILE A 470 -15.47 3.53 -18.22
C ILE A 470 -14.69 2.94 -19.41
N SER A 471 -15.07 3.28 -20.65
CA SER A 471 -14.34 2.87 -21.86
C SER A 471 -12.88 3.36 -21.84
N ALA A 472 -12.65 4.61 -21.46
CA ALA A 472 -11.31 5.18 -21.43
C ALA A 472 -10.39 4.53 -20.39
N ILE A 473 -10.92 4.20 -19.21
CA ILE A 473 -10.21 3.47 -18.15
C ILE A 473 -9.84 2.06 -18.65
N ALA A 474 -10.79 1.34 -19.26
CA ALA A 474 -10.55 0.01 -19.80
C ALA A 474 -9.43 0.00 -20.88
N ASN A 475 -9.30 1.10 -21.62
CA ASN A 475 -8.32 1.24 -22.70
C ASN A 475 -6.92 1.70 -22.25
N VAL A 476 -6.67 1.96 -20.96
CA VAL A 476 -5.34 2.36 -20.45
C VAL A 476 -4.31 1.23 -20.66
N GLY A 477 -4.75 -0.03 -20.52
CA GLY A 477 -3.97 -1.22 -20.82
C GLY A 477 -4.48 -2.46 -20.08
N PRO A 478 -4.09 -3.67 -20.52
CA PRO A 478 -4.65 -4.94 -20.02
C PRO A 478 -4.11 -5.36 -18.65
N GLU A 479 -3.10 -4.68 -18.12
CA GLU A 479 -2.33 -5.14 -16.94
C GLU A 479 -3.08 -5.08 -15.60
N ALA A 480 -4.11 -4.23 -15.48
CA ALA A 480 -4.78 -3.97 -14.20
C ALA A 480 -6.22 -3.48 -14.42
N ASP A 481 -7.07 -3.70 -13.41
CA ASP A 481 -8.40 -3.12 -13.39
C ASP A 481 -8.34 -1.60 -13.14
N GLY A 482 -9.44 -0.93 -13.42
CA GLY A 482 -9.67 0.44 -12.98
C GLY A 482 -10.87 0.56 -12.05
N TYR A 483 -11.03 1.74 -11.45
CA TYR A 483 -12.05 1.98 -10.44
C TYR A 483 -12.69 3.36 -10.59
N ILE A 484 -14.01 3.41 -10.44
CA ILE A 484 -14.75 4.66 -10.27
C ILE A 484 -15.43 4.62 -8.91
N VAL A 485 -15.16 5.60 -8.05
CA VAL A 485 -15.69 5.64 -6.68
C VAL A 485 -16.55 6.88 -6.49
N PHE A 486 -17.79 6.66 -6.06
CA PHE A 486 -18.72 7.69 -5.64
C PHE A 486 -18.70 7.88 -4.12
N GLY A 487 -18.72 9.13 -3.68
CA GLY A 487 -18.60 9.51 -2.28
C GLY A 487 -17.21 10.01 -1.89
N VAL A 488 -16.39 10.43 -2.86
CA VAL A 488 -15.08 11.07 -2.64
C VAL A 488 -15.12 12.45 -3.28
N ALA A 489 -14.86 13.52 -2.52
CA ALA A 489 -14.98 14.88 -3.03
C ALA A 489 -14.05 15.13 -4.22
N ASP A 490 -14.56 15.84 -5.24
CA ASP A 490 -13.80 16.16 -6.44
C ASP A 490 -12.66 17.15 -6.15
N THR A 491 -12.89 18.09 -5.23
CA THR A 491 -11.92 19.10 -4.78
C THR A 491 -12.05 19.38 -3.28
N GLU A 492 -11.06 20.03 -2.67
CA GLU A 492 -11.19 20.50 -1.27
C GLU A 492 -12.35 21.51 -1.12
N MET A 493 -12.57 22.37 -2.11
CA MET A 493 -13.71 23.31 -2.11
C MET A 493 -15.06 22.58 -2.12
N ASP A 494 -15.18 21.49 -2.87
CA ASP A 494 -16.39 20.66 -2.87
C ASP A 494 -16.59 19.99 -1.50
N ALA A 495 -15.51 19.52 -0.87
CA ALA A 495 -15.57 18.93 0.46
C ALA A 495 -16.04 19.94 1.53
N ASP A 496 -15.50 21.16 1.50
CA ASP A 496 -15.93 22.27 2.37
C ASP A 496 -17.41 22.61 2.13
N ARG A 497 -17.81 22.66 0.86
CA ARG A 497 -19.20 22.94 0.48
C ARG A 497 -20.13 21.85 0.99
N ILE A 498 -19.76 20.57 0.86
CA ILE A 498 -20.50 19.42 1.41
C ILE A 498 -20.62 19.53 2.92
N GLN A 499 -19.54 19.90 3.62
CA GLN A 499 -19.59 20.09 5.07
C GLN A 499 -20.61 21.16 5.46
N GLN A 500 -20.67 22.26 4.73
CA GLN A 500 -21.64 23.33 4.98
C GLN A 500 -23.09 22.91 4.74
N ILE A 501 -23.37 22.20 3.64
CA ILE A 501 -24.77 21.92 3.23
C ILE A 501 -25.32 20.61 3.79
N ASP A 502 -24.46 19.62 4.04
CA ASP A 502 -24.87 18.28 4.49
C ASP A 502 -24.47 18.00 5.95
N SER A 503 -23.71 18.91 6.58
CA SER A 503 -23.14 18.71 7.93
C SER A 503 -22.29 17.44 8.03
N VAL A 504 -21.66 17.04 6.93
CA VAL A 504 -20.76 15.88 6.86
C VAL A 504 -19.33 16.37 6.93
N VAL A 505 -18.63 16.04 8.01
CA VAL A 505 -17.18 16.30 8.12
C VAL A 505 -16.44 15.33 7.20
N PRO A 506 -15.68 15.77 6.18
CA PRO A 506 -14.96 14.85 5.30
C PRO A 506 -13.95 13.99 6.08
N LEU A 507 -13.86 12.70 5.76
CA LEU A 507 -12.81 11.81 6.30
C LEU A 507 -11.60 11.91 5.37
N ARG A 508 -10.45 12.32 5.87
CA ARG A 508 -9.22 12.40 5.08
C ARG A 508 -8.57 11.02 4.99
N MET A 509 -8.19 10.61 3.77
CA MET A 509 -7.42 9.40 3.50
C MET A 509 -6.38 9.70 2.41
N GLY A 510 -5.12 9.86 2.81
CA GLY A 510 -4.10 10.43 1.92
C GLY A 510 -4.51 11.84 1.45
N SER A 511 -4.46 12.09 0.14
CA SER A 511 -4.93 13.35 -0.46
C SER A 511 -6.45 13.40 -0.68
N GLN A 512 -7.16 12.29 -0.44
CA GLN A 512 -8.59 12.17 -0.77
C GLN A 512 -9.48 12.53 0.41
N LEU A 513 -10.63 13.13 0.11
CA LEU A 513 -11.63 13.55 1.09
C LEU A 513 -12.92 12.76 0.91
N LEU A 514 -13.15 11.79 1.78
CA LEU A 514 -14.27 10.87 1.72
C LEU A 514 -15.51 11.51 2.35
N VAL A 515 -16.61 11.57 1.60
CA VAL A 515 -17.86 12.24 1.97
C VAL A 515 -19.06 11.29 2.00
N GLY A 516 -18.98 10.14 1.33
CA GLY A 516 -20.05 9.14 1.24
C GLY A 516 -21.26 9.59 0.43
N VAL A 517 -22.08 8.65 -0.05
CA VAL A 517 -23.28 8.92 -0.85
C VAL A 517 -24.57 9.03 -0.03
N ASP A 518 -24.54 8.71 1.27
CA ASP A 518 -25.71 8.81 2.16
C ASP A 518 -26.28 10.23 2.22
N ARG A 519 -25.42 11.24 2.11
CA ARG A 519 -25.80 12.65 2.09
C ARG A 519 -26.71 12.97 0.89
N GLU A 520 -26.40 12.41 -0.30
CA GLU A 520 -27.22 12.59 -1.49
C GLU A 520 -28.48 11.74 -1.43
N CYS A 521 -28.39 10.51 -0.91
CA CYS A 521 -29.57 9.67 -0.68
C CYS A 521 -30.61 10.41 0.18
N ARG A 522 -30.16 11.05 1.27
CA ARG A 522 -31.00 11.90 2.13
C ARG A 522 -31.57 13.11 1.38
N SER A 523 -30.72 13.86 0.68
CA SER A 523 -31.15 15.05 -0.08
C SER A 523 -32.14 14.73 -1.20
N LEU A 524 -32.01 13.57 -1.84
CA LEU A 524 -32.86 13.13 -2.96
C LEU A 524 -34.10 12.36 -2.49
N GLY A 525 -34.20 12.02 -1.19
CA GLY A 525 -35.28 11.19 -0.65
C GLY A 525 -35.30 9.76 -1.19
N ILE A 526 -34.12 9.19 -1.52
CA ILE A 526 -34.00 7.84 -2.08
C ILE A 526 -33.12 6.94 -1.22
N LYS A 527 -33.32 5.62 -1.33
CA LYS A 527 -32.46 4.62 -0.67
C LYS A 527 -31.18 4.39 -1.47
N LEU A 528 -30.15 3.87 -0.82
CA LEU A 528 -28.86 3.52 -1.45
C LEU A 528 -29.03 2.57 -2.65
N SER A 529 -29.94 1.59 -2.55
CA SER A 529 -30.24 0.68 -3.66
C SER A 529 -30.80 1.39 -4.89
N GLU A 530 -31.67 2.38 -4.68
CA GLU A 530 -32.21 3.22 -5.75
C GLU A 530 -31.14 4.14 -6.34
N TYR A 531 -30.25 4.68 -5.50
CA TYR A 531 -29.12 5.49 -5.93
C TYR A 531 -28.16 4.69 -6.83
N ALA A 532 -27.76 3.49 -6.41
CA ALA A 532 -26.93 2.58 -7.20
C ALA A 532 -27.62 2.15 -8.51
N ARG A 533 -28.94 1.90 -8.46
CA ARG A 533 -29.74 1.58 -9.65
C ARG A 533 -29.70 2.66 -10.72
N ARG A 534 -29.67 3.95 -10.33
CA ARG A 534 -29.56 5.07 -11.29
C ARG A 534 -28.21 5.07 -12.02
N ILE A 535 -27.13 4.72 -11.32
CA ILE A 535 -25.80 4.56 -11.92
C ILE A 535 -25.79 3.37 -12.89
N LEU A 536 -26.32 2.22 -12.45
CA LEU A 536 -26.45 1.02 -13.29
C LEU A 536 -27.24 1.29 -14.58
N GLN A 537 -28.36 2.01 -14.49
CA GLN A 537 -29.18 2.37 -15.66
C GLN A 537 -28.43 3.24 -16.66
N ALA A 538 -27.60 4.17 -16.20
CA ALA A 538 -26.79 5.01 -17.08
C ALA A 538 -25.77 4.19 -17.88
N ILE A 539 -25.21 3.13 -17.28
CA ILE A 539 -24.27 2.22 -17.93
C ILE A 539 -25.01 1.27 -18.87
N GLN A 540 -26.10 0.67 -18.40
CA GLN A 540 -26.90 -0.30 -19.17
C GLN A 540 -27.47 0.31 -20.45
N GLY A 541 -27.97 1.55 -20.37
CA GLY A 541 -28.51 2.27 -21.53
C GLY A 541 -27.47 2.90 -22.46
N SER A 542 -26.18 2.69 -22.23
CA SER A 542 -25.10 3.34 -22.98
C SER A 542 -24.64 2.55 -24.21
N PRO A 543 -24.04 3.21 -25.22
CA PRO A 543 -23.44 2.57 -26.38
C PRO A 543 -22.02 2.02 -26.09
N LEU A 544 -21.78 1.50 -24.88
CA LEU A 544 -20.55 0.76 -24.57
C LEU A 544 -20.52 -0.57 -25.33
N SER A 545 -19.31 -1.04 -25.67
CA SER A 545 -19.10 -2.40 -26.17
C SER A 545 -19.68 -3.44 -25.19
N GLU A 546 -20.37 -4.46 -25.72
CA GLU A 546 -21.07 -5.44 -24.89
C GLU A 546 -20.18 -6.21 -23.90
N PRO A 547 -18.95 -6.64 -24.25
CA PRO A 547 -18.05 -7.30 -23.29
C PRO A 547 -17.76 -6.41 -22.07
N LEU A 548 -17.39 -5.15 -22.30
CA LEU A 548 -17.09 -4.20 -21.22
C LEU A 548 -18.34 -3.85 -20.41
N LYS A 549 -19.47 -3.61 -21.09
CA LYS A 549 -20.74 -3.27 -20.44
C LYS A 549 -21.19 -4.38 -19.49
N GLY A 550 -21.20 -5.64 -19.94
CA GLY A 550 -21.55 -6.79 -19.12
C GLY A 550 -20.60 -6.97 -17.93
N ALA A 551 -19.29 -6.88 -18.19
CA ALA A 551 -18.27 -7.00 -17.16
C ALA A 551 -18.40 -5.92 -16.06
N VAL A 552 -18.63 -4.67 -16.46
CA VAL A 552 -18.78 -3.55 -15.52
C VAL A 552 -20.07 -3.64 -14.72
N LEU A 553 -21.21 -3.98 -15.36
CA LEU A 553 -22.49 -4.13 -14.66
C LEU A 553 -22.44 -5.23 -13.59
N ALA A 554 -21.66 -6.29 -13.81
CA ALA A 554 -21.44 -7.35 -12.83
C ALA A 554 -20.51 -6.94 -11.67
N ASN A 555 -19.84 -5.78 -11.77
CA ASN A 555 -18.80 -5.30 -10.86
C ASN A 555 -19.12 -3.90 -10.30
N VAL A 556 -20.40 -3.54 -10.22
CA VAL A 556 -20.85 -2.38 -9.44
C VAL A 556 -21.25 -2.85 -8.05
N ASP A 557 -20.70 -2.21 -7.03
CA ASP A 557 -20.95 -2.56 -5.63
C ASP A 557 -21.25 -1.32 -4.77
N THR A 558 -21.86 -1.56 -3.61
CA THR A 558 -22.03 -0.58 -2.54
C THR A 558 -21.31 -1.04 -1.29
N ILE A 559 -20.40 -0.23 -0.79
CA ILE A 559 -19.63 -0.55 0.41
C ILE A 559 -20.02 0.35 1.57
N SER A 560 -19.77 -0.11 2.79
CA SER A 560 -19.78 0.73 4.00
C SER A 560 -18.37 0.85 4.53
N TYR A 561 -17.89 2.06 4.76
CA TYR A 561 -16.58 2.32 5.35
C TYR A 561 -16.64 3.53 6.28
N SER A 562 -16.13 3.36 7.50
CA SER A 562 -16.16 4.38 8.56
C SER A 562 -17.55 5.02 8.76
N GLY A 563 -18.61 4.19 8.70
CA GLY A 563 -19.99 4.60 8.91
C GLY A 563 -20.64 5.36 7.74
N ARG A 564 -20.04 5.33 6.54
CA ARG A 564 -20.57 5.95 5.32
C ARG A 564 -20.66 4.92 4.21
N SER A 565 -21.64 5.09 3.33
CA SER A 565 -21.81 4.29 2.13
C SER A 565 -21.13 4.93 0.92
N TYR A 566 -20.58 4.09 0.05
CA TYR A 566 -19.98 4.48 -1.23
C TYR A 566 -20.50 3.55 -2.33
N VAL A 567 -20.46 4.02 -3.58
CA VAL A 567 -20.70 3.16 -4.75
C VAL A 567 -19.38 3.01 -5.49
N ILE A 568 -18.98 1.79 -5.78
CA ILE A 568 -17.74 1.47 -6.49
C ILE A 568 -18.11 0.78 -7.79
N ILE A 569 -17.50 1.22 -8.87
CA ILE A 569 -17.52 0.52 -10.16
C ILE A 569 -16.10 0.02 -10.39
N ARG A 570 -15.90 -1.30 -10.35
CA ARG A 570 -14.67 -1.90 -10.85
C ARG A 570 -14.81 -2.06 -12.36
N VAL A 571 -13.83 -1.55 -13.10
CA VAL A 571 -13.70 -1.64 -14.56
C VAL A 571 -12.69 -2.75 -14.84
N PRO A 572 -13.13 -3.97 -15.15
CA PRO A 572 -12.21 -5.10 -15.26
C PRO A 572 -11.30 -4.97 -16.49
N GLN A 573 -10.11 -5.59 -16.41
CA GLN A 573 -9.24 -5.78 -17.57
C GLN A 573 -10.01 -6.32 -18.78
N GLN A 574 -9.66 -5.83 -19.96
CA GLN A 574 -10.27 -6.25 -21.22
C GLN A 574 -9.22 -6.94 -22.09
N ALA A 575 -9.65 -7.94 -22.86
CA ALA A 575 -8.79 -8.62 -23.84
C ALA A 575 -8.62 -7.80 -25.14
N GLU A 576 -9.49 -6.83 -25.37
CA GLU A 576 -9.51 -6.00 -26.57
C GLU A 576 -9.87 -4.55 -26.23
N LEU A 577 -9.59 -3.63 -27.16
CA LEU A 577 -10.02 -2.24 -27.02
C LEU A 577 -11.54 -2.14 -26.93
N SER A 578 -12.00 -1.40 -25.94
CA SER A 578 -13.42 -1.19 -25.68
C SER A 578 -13.90 0.15 -26.22
N SER A 579 -14.91 0.11 -27.09
CA SER A 579 -15.49 1.30 -27.71
C SER A 579 -16.64 1.88 -26.91
N TYR A 580 -16.89 3.17 -27.13
CA TYR A 580 -18.13 3.84 -26.81
C TYR A 580 -18.65 4.48 -28.10
N ASN A 581 -19.81 4.02 -28.60
CA ASN A 581 -20.40 4.51 -29.86
C ASN A 581 -19.40 4.49 -31.02
N ASP A 582 -18.73 3.35 -31.22
CA ASP A 582 -17.69 3.08 -32.22
C ASP A 582 -16.42 3.95 -32.13
N ASP A 583 -16.33 4.79 -31.11
CA ASP A 583 -15.15 5.60 -30.81
C ASP A 583 -14.34 4.99 -29.67
N TYR A 584 -13.01 5.15 -29.74
CA TYR A 584 -12.09 4.78 -28.66
C TYR A 584 -11.67 6.00 -27.87
N TYR A 585 -11.71 5.87 -26.55
CA TYR A 585 -11.29 6.91 -25.61
C TYR A 585 -10.10 6.41 -24.78
N VAL A 586 -9.28 7.34 -24.30
CA VAL A 586 -8.14 7.06 -23.42
C VAL A 586 -8.03 8.14 -22.36
N ARG A 587 -7.36 7.81 -21.26
CA ARG A 587 -6.98 8.75 -20.21
C ARG A 587 -5.48 8.99 -20.19
N ASN A 588 -5.08 10.25 -20.02
CA ASN A 588 -3.72 10.61 -19.62
C ASN A 588 -3.83 11.34 -18.28
N GLY A 589 -3.48 10.65 -17.19
CA GLY A 589 -3.92 11.07 -15.86
C GLY A 589 -5.45 11.14 -15.79
N GLU A 590 -6.00 12.28 -15.39
CA GLU A 590 -7.45 12.45 -15.28
C GLU A 590 -8.13 12.92 -16.58
N ASP A 591 -7.34 13.29 -17.59
CA ASP A 591 -7.84 13.87 -18.83
C ASP A 591 -8.42 12.82 -19.77
N LEU A 592 -9.72 12.94 -20.04
CA LEU A 592 -10.43 12.11 -21.01
C LEU A 592 -10.26 12.69 -22.42
N ARG A 593 -9.69 11.90 -23.35
CA ARG A 593 -9.61 12.26 -24.77
C ARG A 593 -10.08 11.13 -25.68
N LYS A 594 -10.56 11.51 -26.87
CA LYS A 594 -10.82 10.58 -27.97
C LYS A 594 -9.48 10.21 -28.65
N MET A 595 -9.29 8.94 -28.95
CA MET A 595 -8.14 8.47 -29.72
C MET A 595 -8.30 8.77 -31.21
N THR A 596 -7.20 9.05 -31.89
CA THR A 596 -7.14 8.99 -33.35
C THR A 596 -7.10 7.54 -33.84
N THR A 597 -7.42 7.28 -35.11
CA THR A 597 -7.39 5.94 -35.70
C THR A 597 -6.02 5.27 -35.57
N SER A 598 -4.94 6.02 -35.78
CA SER A 598 -3.56 5.52 -35.63
C SER A 598 -3.23 5.15 -34.19
N GLU A 599 -3.70 5.92 -33.21
CA GLU A 599 -3.49 5.62 -31.79
C GLU A 599 -4.28 4.40 -31.34
N ALA A 600 -5.52 4.25 -31.83
CA ALA A 600 -6.33 3.07 -31.56
C ALA A 600 -5.65 1.81 -32.13
N LEU A 601 -5.15 1.85 -33.37
CA LEU A 601 -4.37 0.76 -33.97
C LEU A 601 -3.12 0.41 -33.17
N ALA A 602 -2.37 1.42 -32.71
CA ALA A 602 -1.19 1.20 -31.89
C ALA A 602 -1.53 0.59 -30.53
N THR A 603 -2.60 1.09 -29.89
CA THR A 603 -3.05 0.62 -28.58
C THR A 603 -3.60 -0.80 -28.66
N SER A 604 -4.34 -1.15 -29.72
CA SER A 604 -4.86 -2.49 -29.95
C SER A 604 -3.77 -3.56 -29.93
N LYS A 605 -2.56 -3.25 -30.41
CA LYS A 605 -1.42 -4.18 -30.37
C LYS A 605 -0.97 -4.51 -28.94
N ARG A 606 -1.24 -3.65 -27.96
CA ARG A 606 -0.92 -3.89 -26.54
C ARG A 606 -1.86 -4.93 -25.90
N PHE A 607 -3.06 -5.09 -26.45
CA PHE A 607 -4.08 -6.02 -25.97
C PHE A 607 -3.97 -7.42 -26.61
N ALA A 608 -3.22 -7.54 -27.71
CA ALA A 608 -3.07 -8.80 -28.46
C ALA A 608 -1.93 -9.71 -27.96
N LYS A 609 -1.46 -9.53 -26.72
CA LYS A 609 -0.33 -10.29 -26.13
C LYS A 609 -0.79 -11.39 -25.19
#